data_AF-A0A3M1I085-F1
#
_entry.id   AF-A0A3M1I085-F1
#
_cell.length_a   1.000
_cell.length_b   1.000
_cell.length_c   1.000
_cell.angle_alpha   90.00
_cell.angle_beta   90.00
_cell.angle_gamma   90.00
#
_symmetry.space_group_name_H-M   'P 1'
#
loop_
_entity.id
_entity.type
_entity.pdbx_description
1 polymer ?
#
loop_
_entity_poly.entity_id
_entity_poly.type
_entity_poly.pdbx_seq_one_letter_code
_entity_poly.pdbx_strand_id
1 'polypeptide(L)'
;RALIVACSHPLYAQQMRLFARFLLARLRQEAPAPVLVERVRTRIVPAAGYPLPEPVRKNPPPMRIKRRVALQLRGIRDPVLRRAMFAAWLAALGYAPRRLRHARGGGGAS
;
A
#
# COMPACT_ATOMS: atom_id res chain seq x y z
N ARG A 1 20.18 -2.25 15.58
CA ARG A 1 19.35 -1.41 14.64
C ARG A 1 18.28 -2.25 13.95
N ALA A 2 17.18 -1.65 13.47
CA ALA A 2 16.09 -2.37 12.80
C ALA A 2 16.00 -2.06 11.30
N LEU A 3 15.98 -3.10 10.45
CA LEU A 3 15.69 -2.98 9.02
C LEU A 3 14.18 -3.06 8.79
N ILE A 4 13.62 -2.13 8.01
CA ILE A 4 12.19 -2.13 7.65
C ILE A 4 12.05 -2.57 6.20
N VAL A 5 11.30 -3.63 5.97
CA VAL A 5 10.98 -4.14 4.64
C VAL A 5 9.52 -3.83 4.31
N ALA A 6 9.30 -3.16 3.18
CA ALA A 6 7.96 -2.94 2.65
C ALA A 6 7.50 -4.19 1.89
N CYS A 7 6.30 -4.68 2.17
CA CYS A 7 5.71 -5.84 1.50
C CYS A 7 4.31 -5.49 0.99
N SER A 8 3.96 -5.99 -0.19
CA SER A 8 2.64 -5.76 -0.80
C SER A 8 1.57 -6.72 -0.27
N HIS A 9 1.97 -7.87 0.27
CA HIS A 9 1.07 -8.93 0.73
C HIS A 9 1.45 -9.47 2.13
N PRO A 10 0.47 -9.82 2.98
CA PRO A 10 0.72 -10.41 4.30
C PRO A 10 1.56 -11.70 4.25
N LEU A 11 1.33 -12.54 3.24
CA LEU A 11 2.05 -13.80 3.06
C LEU A 11 3.56 -13.57 2.82
N TYR A 12 3.92 -12.62 1.95
CA TYR A 12 5.32 -12.23 1.75
C TYR A 12 5.93 -11.61 3.01
N ALA A 13 5.16 -10.82 3.75
CA ALA A 13 5.60 -10.26 5.01
C ALA A 13 5.91 -11.35 6.05
N GLN A 14 5.15 -12.45 6.07
CA GLN A 14 5.42 -13.60 6.94
C GLN A 14 6.65 -14.37 6.49
N GLN A 15 6.81 -14.63 5.19
CA GLN A 15 8.00 -15.28 4.63
C GLN A 15 9.27 -14.49 4.94
N MET A 16 9.28 -13.17 4.74
CA MET A 16 10.41 -12.29 5.07
C MET A 16 10.78 -12.34 6.55
N ARG A 17 9.80 -12.42 7.46
CA ARG A 17 10.06 -12.56 8.90
C ARG A 17 10.72 -13.90 9.22
N LEU A 18 10.27 -15.00 8.59
CA LEU A 18 10.87 -16.32 8.80
C LEU A 18 12.31 -16.36 8.31
N PHE A 19 12.56 -15.90 7.08
CA PHE A 19 13.92 -15.78 6.52
C PHE A 19 14.81 -14.91 7.40
N ALA A 20 14.33 -13.74 7.83
CA ALA A 20 15.11 -12.86 8.69
C ALA A 20 15.48 -13.51 10.03
N ARG A 21 14.58 -14.29 10.65
CA ARG A 21 14.88 -15.00 11.90
C ARG A 21 16.00 -16.03 11.69
N PHE A 22 15.91 -16.81 10.62
CA PHE A 22 16.93 -17.81 10.28
C PHE A 22 18.29 -17.16 10.00
N LEU A 23 18.29 -16.12 9.16
CA LEU A 23 19.51 -15.44 8.72
C LEU A 23 20.18 -14.69 9.88
N LEU A 24 19.43 -14.03 10.75
CA LEU A 24 19.96 -13.39 11.97
C LEU A 24 20.49 -14.42 12.98
N ALA A 25 19.82 -15.56 13.13
CA ALA A 25 20.31 -16.63 14.01
C ALA A 25 21.64 -17.19 13.50
N ARG A 26 21.76 -17.40 12.18
CA ARG A 26 22.99 -17.90 11.56
C ARG A 26 24.13 -16.89 11.63
N LEU A 27 23.87 -15.63 11.30
CA LEU A 27 24.86 -14.56 11.39
C LEU A 27 25.39 -14.36 12.81
N ARG A 28 24.55 -14.54 13.84
CA ARG A 28 25.01 -14.49 15.23
C ARG A 28 25.93 -15.65 15.63
N GLN A 29 25.82 -16.79 14.96
CA GLN A 29 26.66 -17.95 15.24
C GLN A 29 28.00 -17.89 14.51
N GLU A 30 28.01 -17.34 13.28
CA GLU A 30 29.19 -17.39 12.40
C GLU A 30 29.98 -16.09 12.33
N ALA A 31 29.39 -14.92 12.64
CA ALA A 31 30.05 -13.65 12.44
C ALA A 31 30.94 -13.26 13.63
N PRO A 32 32.25 -13.01 13.43
CA PRO A 32 33.13 -12.43 14.44
C PRO A 32 32.87 -10.93 14.66
N ALA A 33 32.06 -10.30 13.79
CA ALA A 33 31.75 -8.88 13.81
C ALA A 33 30.34 -8.60 14.37
N PRO A 34 30.11 -7.42 14.99
CA PRO A 34 28.80 -7.05 15.50
C PRO A 34 27.77 -6.96 14.37
N VAL A 35 26.69 -7.73 14.49
CA VAL A 35 25.60 -7.73 13.52
C VAL A 35 24.90 -6.36 13.52
N LEU A 36 25.09 -5.58 12.45
CA LEU A 36 24.57 -4.21 12.34
C LEU A 36 23.03 -4.15 12.41
N VAL A 37 22.37 -5.22 11.95
CA VAL A 37 20.91 -5.38 11.92
C VAL A 37 20.49 -6.42 12.96
N GLU A 38 19.75 -6.01 13.98
CA GLU A 38 19.34 -6.90 15.08
C GLU A 38 17.90 -7.36 14.94
N ARG A 39 17.11 -6.61 14.15
CA ARG A 39 15.67 -6.82 13.98
C ARG A 39 15.27 -6.50 12.54
N VAL A 40 14.44 -7.35 11.96
CA VAL A 40 13.76 -7.06 10.69
C VAL A 40 12.28 -6.89 10.96
N ARG A 41 11.71 -5.76 10.55
CA ARG A 41 10.29 -5.45 10.64
C ARG A 41 9.71 -5.41 9.24
N THR A 42 8.47 -5.87 9.08
CA THR A 42 7.75 -5.78 7.81
C THR A 42 6.60 -4.80 7.93
N ARG A 43 6.43 -3.96 6.91
CA ARG A 43 5.33 -3.00 6.78
C ARG A 43 4.53 -3.34 5.53
N ILE A 44 3.21 -3.49 5.67
CA ILE A 44 2.34 -3.68 4.52
C ILE A 44 2.18 -2.32 3.83
N VAL A 45 2.64 -2.24 2.58
CA VAL A 45 2.50 -1.06 1.74
C VAL A 45 1.89 -1.52 0.41
N PRO A 46 0.72 -0.99 0.01
CA PRO A 46 0.12 -1.33 -1.27
C PRO A 46 1.10 -0.98 -2.40
N ALA A 47 1.27 -1.91 -3.34
CA ALA A 47 2.24 -1.82 -4.43
C ALA A 47 3.73 -1.67 -4.00
N ALA A 48 4.12 -2.17 -2.82
CA ALA A 48 5.54 -2.29 -2.49
C ALA A 48 6.28 -3.08 -3.58
N GLY A 49 7.31 -2.48 -4.16
CA GLY A 49 8.11 -3.09 -5.24
C GLY A 49 7.51 -3.00 -6.64
N TYR A 50 6.33 -2.40 -6.81
CA TYR A 50 5.72 -2.15 -8.11
C TYR A 50 5.54 -0.65 -8.32
N PRO A 51 5.86 -0.10 -9.50
CA PRO A 51 5.40 1.25 -9.83
C PRO A 51 3.88 1.23 -9.77
N LEU A 52 3.30 2.04 -8.87
CA LEU A 52 1.87 2.34 -8.95
C LEU A 52 1.65 2.96 -10.33
N PRO A 53 0.65 2.51 -11.11
CA PRO A 53 0.37 3.15 -12.38
C PRO A 53 0.11 4.63 -12.10
N GLU A 54 0.97 5.49 -12.64
CA GLU A 54 0.77 6.92 -12.51
C GLU A 54 -0.57 7.27 -13.14
N PRO A 55 -1.36 8.16 -12.51
CA PRO A 55 -2.58 8.62 -13.11
C PRO A 55 -2.25 9.27 -14.46
N VAL A 56 -2.70 8.65 -15.55
CA VAL A 56 -2.52 9.15 -16.92
C VAL A 56 -3.02 10.60 -17.05
N ARG A 57 -3.98 11.00 -16.22
CA ARG A 57 -4.55 12.36 -16.17
C ARG A 57 -4.38 12.96 -14.77
N LYS A 58 -3.51 13.97 -14.68
CA LYS A 58 -3.32 14.80 -13.47
C LYS A 58 -4.50 15.75 -13.22
N ASN A 59 -5.25 16.08 -14.27
CA ASN A 59 -6.41 16.96 -14.18
C ASN A 59 -7.58 16.26 -13.47
N PRO A 60 -8.41 17.00 -12.71
CA PRO A 60 -9.61 16.42 -12.11
C PRO A 60 -10.57 15.90 -13.20
N PRO A 61 -11.33 14.83 -12.92
CA PRO A 61 -12.29 14.31 -13.89
C PRO A 61 -13.38 15.35 -14.19
N PRO A 62 -13.70 15.59 -15.47
CA PRO A 62 -14.83 16.43 -15.89
C PRO A 62 -16.15 16.00 -15.22
N MET A 63 -17.01 16.96 -14.93
CA MET A 63 -18.30 16.69 -14.27
C MET A 63 -19.18 15.69 -15.04
N ARG A 64 -19.13 15.71 -16.38
CA ARG A 64 -19.84 14.74 -17.24
C ARG A 64 -19.43 13.29 -16.94
N ILE A 65 -18.13 13.05 -16.73
CA ILE A 65 -17.60 11.72 -16.40
C ILE A 65 -18.04 11.31 -14.99
N LYS A 66 -17.89 12.19 -14.00
CA LYS A 66 -18.35 11.92 -12.62
C LYS A 66 -19.83 11.57 -12.58
N ARG A 67 -20.68 12.30 -13.30
CA ARG A 67 -22.13 12.03 -13.38
C ARG A 67 -22.41 10.67 -14.02
N ARG A 68 -21.72 10.32 -15.10
CA ARG A 68 -21.88 9.02 -15.76
C ARG A 68 -21.56 7.85 -14.81
N VAL A 69 -20.41 7.92 -14.14
CA VAL A 69 -20.00 6.88 -13.16
C VAL A 69 -20.97 6.82 -11.99
N ALA A 70 -21.42 7.97 -11.47
CA ALA A 70 -22.40 7.99 -10.38
C ALA A 70 -23.75 7.38 -10.78
N LEU A 71 -24.21 7.58 -12.03
CA LEU A 71 -25.42 6.97 -12.55
C LEU A 71 -25.28 5.45 -12.67
N GLN A 72 -24.14 4.96 -13.17
CA GLN A 72 -23.87 3.52 -13.28
C GLN A 72 -23.86 2.81 -11.92
N LEU A 73 -23.41 3.50 -10.87
CA LEU A 73 -23.33 2.95 -9.52
C LEU A 73 -24.58 3.22 -8.66
N ARG A 74 -25.64 3.82 -9.23
CA ARG A 74 -26.87 4.18 -8.48
C ARG A 74 -27.58 2.95 -7.90
N GLY A 75 -27.45 1.78 -8.53
CA GLY A 75 -28.03 0.53 -8.06
C GLY A 75 -27.36 -0.07 -6.82
N ILE A 76 -26.17 0.41 -6.43
CA ILE A 76 -25.46 -0.08 -5.26
C ILE A 76 -26.04 0.58 -4.01
N ARG A 77 -26.69 -0.23 -3.16
CA ARG A 77 -27.31 0.21 -1.90
C ARG A 77 -26.28 0.54 -0.83
N ASP A 78 -25.20 -0.23 -0.74
CA ASP A 78 -24.14 0.00 0.25
C ASP A 78 -23.35 1.28 -0.08
N PRO A 79 -23.39 2.30 0.80
CA PRO A 79 -22.70 3.57 0.55
C PRO A 79 -21.18 3.46 0.57
N VAL A 80 -20.61 2.52 1.33
CA VAL A 80 -19.16 2.29 1.42
C VAL A 80 -18.67 1.65 0.12
N LEU A 81 -19.34 0.57 -0.30
CA LEU A 81 -19.04 -0.10 -1.57
C LEU A 81 -19.21 0.83 -2.76
N ARG A 82 -20.30 1.61 -2.81
CA ARG A 82 -20.56 2.58 -3.87
C ARG A 82 -19.45 3.62 -3.99
N ARG A 83 -18.94 4.13 -2.86
CA ARG A 83 -17.82 5.09 -2.84
C ARG A 83 -16.52 4.43 -3.30
N ALA A 84 -16.24 3.21 -2.86
CA ALA A 84 -15.06 2.46 -3.26
C ALA A 84 -15.05 2.19 -4.77
N MET A 85 -16.18 1.73 -5.32
CA MET A 85 -16.34 1.50 -6.75
C MET A 85 -16.25 2.79 -7.57
N PHE A 86 -16.81 3.89 -7.07
CA PHE A 86 -16.69 5.20 -7.74
C PHE A 86 -15.22 5.65 -7.83
N ALA A 87 -14.45 5.49 -6.75
CA ALA A 87 -13.02 5.81 -6.74
C ALA A 87 -12.23 4.89 -7.68
N ALA A 88 -12.53 3.58 -7.67
CA ALA A 88 -11.89 2.60 -8.55
C ALA A 88 -12.16 2.88 -10.03
N TRP A 89 -13.39 3.24 -10.39
CA TRP A 89 -13.76 3.60 -11.77
C TRP A 89 -13.05 4.86 -12.26
N LEU A 90 -12.96 5.90 -11.41
CA LEU A 90 -12.20 7.10 -11.77
C LEU A 90 -10.71 6.81 -11.94
N ALA A 91 -10.14 5.96 -11.09
CA ALA A 91 -8.76 5.51 -11.21
C ALA A 91 -8.51 4.70 -12.50
N ALA A 92 -9.43 3.79 -12.86
CA ALA A 92 -9.37 3.02 -14.11
C ALA A 92 -9.44 3.91 -15.36
N LEU A 93 -10.18 5.02 -15.29
CA LEU A 93 -10.22 6.05 -16.34
C LEU A 93 -8.97 6.96 -16.36
N GLY A 94 -7.97 6.67 -15.55
CA GLY A 94 -6.70 7.41 -15.46
C GLY A 94 -6.76 8.69 -14.65
N TYR A 95 -7.86 8.94 -13.93
CA TYR A 95 -7.99 10.12 -13.07
C TYR A 95 -7.55 9.81 -11.64
N ALA A 96 -6.68 10.67 -11.09
CA ALA A 96 -6.33 10.59 -9.68
C ALA A 96 -7.55 10.88 -8.79
N PRO A 97 -7.99 9.98 -7.90
CA PRO A 97 -8.99 10.31 -6.90
C PRO A 97 -8.42 11.41 -6.00
N ARG A 98 -9.03 12.60 -6.01
CA ARG A 98 -8.50 13.80 -5.32
C ARG A 98 -8.37 13.64 -3.80
N ARG A 99 -8.90 12.56 -3.21
CA ARG A 99 -8.66 12.13 -1.82
C ARG A 99 -8.83 10.62 -1.66
N LEU A 100 -7.73 9.88 -1.76
CA LEU A 100 -7.40 8.85 -0.77
C LEU A 100 -6.13 9.33 -0.05
N ARG A 101 -6.21 10.54 0.55
CA ARG A 101 -5.25 10.91 1.60
C ARG A 101 -5.43 9.87 2.68
N HIS A 102 -4.45 8.98 2.78
CA HIS A 102 -4.10 8.17 3.93
C HIS A 102 -5.25 7.95 4.92
N ALA A 103 -5.89 6.78 4.81
CA ALA A 103 -6.33 6.11 6.03
C ALA A 103 -5.08 5.91 6.90
N ARG A 104 -4.87 6.89 7.80
CA ARG A 104 -4.08 6.86 9.03
C ARG A 104 -2.84 5.95 8.99
N GLY A 105 -1.74 6.48 8.47
CA GLY A 105 -0.47 6.32 9.15
C GLY A 105 -0.48 7.24 10.37
N GLY A 106 -1.08 6.77 11.47
CA GLY A 106 -0.90 7.41 12.77
C GLY A 106 0.53 7.18 13.25
N GLY A 107 1.18 8.25 13.71
CA GLY A 107 2.39 8.19 14.52
C GLY A 107 3.67 8.58 13.79
N GLY A 108 3.92 9.88 13.73
CA GLY A 108 5.25 10.46 13.60
C GLY A 108 5.30 11.74 14.43
N ALA A 109 6.35 11.85 15.25
CA ALA A 109 6.69 12.91 16.23
C ALA A 109 5.78 12.94 17.47
N SER A 110 6.29 12.91 18.71
CA SER A 110 7.57 13.41 19.24
C SER A 110 8.29 12.39 20.11
#